data_AF-A0A3D1V945-F1
#
_entry.id   AF-A0A3D1V945-F1
#
_cell.length_a   1.000
_cell.length_b   1.000
_cell.length_c   1.000
_cell.angle_alpha   90.00
_cell.angle_beta   90.00
_cell.angle_gamma   90.00
#
_symmetry.space_group_name_H-M   'P 1'
#
loop_
_entity.id
_entity.type
_entity.pdbx_description
1 polymer ?
#
loop_
_entity_poly.entity_id
_entity_poly.type
_entity_poly.pdbx_seq_one_letter_code
_entity_poly.pdbx_strand_id
1 'polypeptide(L)' 'LATQGGLSVNGERVENVDMPASGLDDVLVLRVGKKRFRSVHLVREE' A
#
# COMPACT_ATOMS: atom_id res chain seq x y z
N LEU A 1 12.40 1.42 3.07
CA LEU A 1 11.73 1.31 1.74
C LEU A 1 10.62 2.35 1.57
N ALA A 2 9.61 2.39 2.45
CA ALA A 2 8.56 3.41 2.40
C ALA A 2 9.08 4.83 2.71
N THR A 3 9.91 4.99 3.75
CA THR A 3 10.62 6.24 4.10
C THR A 3 11.57 6.77 3.00
N GLN A 4 11.82 5.98 1.96
CA GLN A 4 12.63 6.39 0.79
C GLN A 4 11.74 6.72 -0.43
N GLY A 5 10.42 6.82 -0.25
CA GLY A 5 9.47 7.15 -1.31
C GLY A 5 9.16 6.02 -2.30
N GLY A 6 9.63 4.80 -2.01
CA GLY A 6 9.54 3.66 -2.92
C GLY A 6 8.23 2.86 -2.82
N LEU A 7 7.29 3.23 -1.95
CA LEU A 7 6.07 2.46 -1.68
C LEU A 7 4.84 3.21 -2.18
N SER A 8 3.94 2.49 -2.84
CA SER A 8 2.62 3.01 -3.22
C SER A 8 1.54 1.95 -3.03
N VAL A 9 0.33 2.40 -2.70
CA VAL A 9 -0.88 1.61 -2.57
C VAL A 9 -1.89 2.20 -3.55
N ASN A 10 -2.45 1.39 -4.46
CA ASN A 10 -3.44 1.83 -5.44
C ASN A 10 -3.01 3.06 -6.28
N GLY A 11 -1.70 3.20 -6.50
CA GLY A 11 -1.13 4.34 -7.22
C GLY A 11 -0.79 5.55 -6.36
N GLU A 12 -1.30 5.61 -5.13
CA GLU A 12 -0.99 6.66 -4.16
C GLU A 12 0.31 6.35 -3.41
N ARG A 13 1.15 7.37 -3.22
CA ARG A 13 2.44 7.21 -2.53
C ARG A 13 2.21 7.15 -1.01
N VAL A 14 2.85 6.18 -0.37
CA VAL A 14 2.80 6.05 1.09
C VAL A 14 3.88 6.95 1.68
N GLU A 15 3.47 8.00 2.39
CA GLU A 15 4.37 8.92 3.10
C GLU A 15 4.62 8.49 4.56
N ASN A 16 3.63 7.83 5.18
CA ASN A 16 3.74 7.30 6.53
C ASN A 16 3.16 5.87 6.57
N VAL A 17 3.96 4.90 7.00
CA VAL A 17 3.56 3.48 7.11
C VAL A 17 2.78 3.17 8.38
N ASP A 18 2.91 4.02 9.40
CA ASP A 18 2.25 3.84 10.68
C ASP A 18 0.86 4.48 10.68
N MET A 19 0.53 5.27 9.65
CA MET A 19 -0.80 5.84 9.50
C MET A 19 -1.77 4.73 9.05
N PRO A 20 -2.88 4.51 9.78
CA PRO A 20 -3.88 3.57 9.33
C PRO A 20 -4.41 4.01 7.97
N ALA A 21 -4.43 3.07 7.03
CA ALA A 21 -4.96 3.33 5.71
C ALA A 21 -6.49 3.22 5.77
N SER A 22 -7.13 4.34 6.10
CA SER A 22 -8.58 4.46 6.15
C SER A 22 -9.17 4.53 4.74
N GLY A 23 -10.33 3.88 4.52
CA GLY A 23 -11.05 3.94 3.24
C GLY A 23 -10.43 3.12 2.10
N LEU A 24 -9.56 2.16 2.42
CA LEU A 24 -9.00 1.24 1.43
C LEU A 24 -10.02 0.18 0.98
N ASP A 25 -10.05 -0.08 -0.33
CA ASP A 25 -10.81 -1.17 -0.94
C ASP A 25 -10.30 -2.54 -0.47
N ASP A 26 -11.13 -3.57 -0.60
CA ASP A 26 -10.78 -4.95 -0.19
C ASP A 26 -9.62 -5.55 -1.00
N VAL A 27 -9.33 -5.01 -2.18
CA VAL A 27 -8.20 -5.38 -3.03
C VAL A 27 -7.27 -4.19 -3.21
N LEU A 28 -5.99 -4.40 -2.91
CA LEU A 28 -4.97 -3.37 -3.00
C LEU A 28 -3.85 -3.78 -3.95
N VAL A 29 -3.31 -2.81 -4.67
CA VAL A 29 -2.08 -2.97 -5.46
C VAL A 29 -0.93 -2.28 -4.75
N LEU A 30 -0.03 -3.07 -4.20
CA LEU A 30 1.24 -2.61 -3.63
C LEU A 30 2.29 -2.48 -4.72
N ARG A 31 2.97 -1.34 -4.76
CA ARG A 31 4.14 -1.12 -5.61
C ARG A 31 5.37 -0.87 -4.77
N VAL A 32 6.46 -1.60 -5.05
CA VAL A 32 7.79 -1.36 -4.47
C VAL A 32 8.77 -0.96 -5.57
N GLY A 33 9.25 0.28 -5.54
CA GLY A 33 10.07 0.87 -6.59
C GLY A 33 9.27 1.07 -7.89
N LYS A 34 9.94 0.97 -9.06
CA LYS A 34 9.33 1.33 -10.36
C LYS A 34 8.59 0.18 -11.06
N LYS A 35 8.93 -1.09 -10.77
CA LYS A 35 8.47 -2.24 -11.57
C LYS A 35 7.91 -3.43 -10.76
N ARG A 36 7.99 -3.41 -9.43
CA ARG A 36 7.50 -4.55 -8.62
C ARG A 36 6.10 -4.22 -8.12
N PHE A 37 5.13 -5.01 -8.56
CA PHE A 37 3.73 -4.89 -8.19
C PHE A 37 3.26 -6.18 -7.54
N ARG A 38 2.45 -6.08 -6.49
CA ARG A 38 1.79 -7.21 -5.81
C ARG A 38 0.36 -6.80 -5.46
N SER A 39 -0.60 -7.64 -5.83
CA SER A 39 -1.96 -7.55 -5.31
C SER A 39 -2.02 -8.17 -3.92
N VAL A 40 -2.74 -7.53 -3.00
CA VAL A 40 -3.01 -8.04 -1.65
C VAL A 40 -4.49 -7.84 -1.32
N HIS A 41 -5.03 -8.71 -0.46
CA HIS A 41 -6.38 -8.62 0.04
C HIS A 41 -6.35 -8.21 1.50
N LEU A 42 -7.18 -7.24 1.89
CA LEU A 42 -7.36 -6.89 3.29
C LEU A 42 -8.25 -7.94 3.95
N VAL A 43 -7.72 -8.61 4.97
CA VAL A 43 -8.50 -9.50 5.84
C VAL A 43 -8.93 -8.66 7.04
N ARG A 44 -10.24 -8.49 7.21
CA ARG A 44 -10.81 -7.86 8.41
C ARG A 44 -11.03 -8.97 9.43
N GLU A 45 -10.33 -8.91 10.55
CA GLU A 45 -10.67 -9.72 11.72
C GLU A 45 -11.91 -9.06 12.37
N GLU A 46 -12.97 -9.85 12.54
CA GLU A 46 -14.19 -9.46 13.28
C GLU A 46 -13.92 -9.32 14.79
#